data_AF-A0A1R0GCW3-F1
#
_entry.id   AF-A0A1R0GCW3-F1
#
_cell.length_a   1.000
_cell.length_b   1.000
_cell.length_c   1.000
_cell.angle_alpha   90.00
_cell.angle_beta   90.00
_cell.angle_gamma   90.00
#
_symmetry.space_group_name_H-M   'P 1'
#
loop_
_entity.id
_entity.type
_entity.pdbx_description
1 polymer ?
#
loop_
_entity_poly.entity_id
_entity_poly.type
_entity_poly.pdbx_seq_one_letter_code
_entity_poly.pdbx_strand_id
1 'polypeptide(L)' 'MWRDSEIQRISWVRDRHRDQLDMGLKTTLSTEQFKELLKYTQALRDWPQAESFPSIAKRPAGLPWLDAVAQ' A
#
# COMPACT_ATOMS: atom_id res chain seq x y z
N MET A 1 6.85 14.51 4.31
CA MET A 1 7.67 13.54 3.53
C MET A 1 6.69 12.65 2.77
N TRP A 2 6.74 12.60 1.43
CA TRP A 2 5.73 11.91 0.60
C TRP A 2 5.53 10.43 0.96
N ARG A 3 6.62 9.69 1.17
CA ARG A 3 6.60 8.28 1.59
C ARG A 3 5.75 8.06 2.84
N ASP A 4 5.98 8.85 3.88
CA ASP A 4 5.25 8.74 5.15
C ASP A 4 3.77 9.02 4.97
N SER A 5 3.42 10.05 4.19
CA SER A 5 2.03 10.34 3.84
C SER A 5 1.37 9.19 3.07
N GLU A 6 2.10 8.56 2.15
CA GLU A 6 1.57 7.43 1.37
C GLU A 6 1.39 6.18 2.23
N ILE A 7 2.34 5.87 3.12
CA ILE A 7 2.20 4.77 4.09
C ILE A 7 1.00 5.00 5.02
N GLN A 8 0.81 6.23 5.52
CA GLN A 8 -0.34 6.57 6.34
C GLN A 8 -1.65 6.42 5.56
N ARG A 9 -1.70 6.88 4.31
CA ARG A 9 -2.87 6.77 3.43
C ARG A 9 -3.33 5.32 3.24
N ILE A 10 -2.41 4.38 3.12
CA ILE A 10 -2.73 2.97 2.84
C ILE A 10 -2.82 2.08 4.09
N SER A 11 -2.39 2.58 5.25
CA SER A 11 -2.33 1.82 6.50
C SER A 11 -3.70 1.24 6.89
N TRP A 12 -4.74 2.06 6.84
CA TRP A 12 -6.10 1.67 7.20
C TRP A 12 -6.66 0.57 6.28
N VAL A 13 -6.28 0.57 4.98
CA VAL A 13 -6.76 -0.42 4.00
C VAL A 13 -6.25 -1.81 4.38
N ARG A 14 -4.98 -1.88 4.78
CA ARG A 14 -4.36 -3.12 5.25
C ARG A 14 -5.00 -3.59 6.55
N ASP A 15 -5.22 -2.66 7.48
CA ASP A 15 -5.73 -2.99 8.81
C ASP A 15 -7.19 -3.49 8.69
N ARG A 16 -8.05 -2.80 7.92
CA ARG A 16 -9.41 -3.27 7.57
C ARG A 16 -9.42 -4.67 6.95
N HIS A 17 -8.52 -4.96 6.01
CA HIS A 17 -8.44 -6.29 5.39
C HIS A 17 -8.10 -7.38 6.41
N ARG A 18 -7.21 -7.09 7.36
CA ARG A 18 -6.87 -8.02 8.45
C ARG A 18 -8.04 -8.22 9.40
N ASP A 19 -8.71 -7.14 9.81
CA ASP A 19 -9.92 -7.22 10.63
C ASP A 19 -10.99 -8.10 9.96
N GLN A 20 -11.19 -7.93 8.65
CA GLN A 20 -12.13 -8.76 7.89
C GLN A 20 -11.75 -10.25 7.91
N LEU A 21 -10.47 -10.57 7.75
CA LEU A 21 -9.99 -11.95 7.82
C LEU A 21 -10.15 -12.54 9.22
N ASP A 22 -9.77 -11.79 10.25
CA ASP A 22 -9.85 -12.23 11.65
C ASP A 22 -11.30 -12.43 12.11
N MET A 23 -12.22 -11.61 11.60
CA MET A 23 -13.66 -11.74 11.83
C MET A 23 -14.35 -12.78 10.93
N GLY A 24 -13.62 -13.40 9.98
CA GLY A 24 -14.20 -14.33 9.00
C GLY A 24 -15.21 -13.68 8.04
N LEU A 25 -15.12 -12.36 7.85
CA LEU A 25 -15.97 -11.60 6.94
C LEU A 25 -15.47 -11.72 5.50
N LYS A 26 -16.37 -11.44 4.55
CA LYS A 26 -15.98 -11.27 3.16
C LYS A 26 -15.02 -10.08 3.03
N THR A 27 -13.83 -10.32 2.50
CA THR A 27 -12.83 -9.27 2.30
C THR A 27 -13.24 -8.31 1.19
N THR A 28 -12.97 -7.02 1.38
CA THR A 28 -13.18 -6.01 0.33
C THR A 28 -12.12 -6.12 -0.77
N LEU A 29 -10.89 -6.50 -0.39
CA LEU A 29 -9.80 -6.77 -1.34
C LEU A 29 -9.72 -8.26 -1.67
N SER A 30 -9.34 -8.56 -2.91
CA SER A 30 -8.89 -9.91 -3.27
C SER A 30 -7.53 -10.22 -2.64
N THR A 31 -7.20 -11.50 -2.55
CA THR A 31 -5.88 -11.96 -2.09
C THR A 31 -4.74 -11.36 -2.93
N GLU A 32 -4.95 -11.17 -4.23
CA GLU A 32 -3.97 -10.56 -5.13
C GLU A 32 -3.78 -9.07 -4.84
N GLN A 33 -4.88 -8.32 -4.70
CA GLN A 33 -4.82 -6.90 -4.32
C GLN A 33 -4.14 -6.71 -2.96
N PHE A 34 -4.45 -7.57 -1.99
CA PHE A 34 -3.78 -7.49 -0.69
C PHE A 34 -2.27 -7.78 -0.79
N LYS A 35 -1.86 -8.75 -1.62
CA LYS A 35 -0.43 -9.00 -1.88
C LYS A 35 0.24 -7.81 -2.57
N GLU A 36 -0.41 -7.18 -3.53
CA GLU A 36 0.09 -5.96 -4.18
C GLU A 36 0.24 -4.80 -3.18
N LEU A 37 -0.72 -4.62 -2.28
CA LEU A 37 -0.66 -3.62 -1.21
C LEU A 37 0.58 -3.82 -0.32
N LEU A 38 0.85 -5.07 0.08
CA LEU A 38 2.01 -5.40 0.90
C LEU A 38 3.32 -5.14 0.15
N LYS A 39 3.41 -5.53 -1.13
CA LYS A 39 4.58 -5.23 -1.99
C LYS A 39 4.81 -3.73 -2.16
N TYR A 40 3.74 -2.97 -2.39
CA TYR A 40 3.82 -1.52 -2.51
C TYR A 40 4.27 -0.86 -1.20
N THR A 41 3.73 -1.29 -0.06
CA THR A 41 4.16 -0.82 1.26
C THR A 41 5.65 -1.09 1.51
N GLN A 42 6.13 -2.28 1.11
CA GLN A 42 7.55 -2.62 1.19
C GLN A 42 8.40 -1.73 0.29
N ALA A 43 8.00 -1.54 -0.97
CA ALA A 43 8.71 -0.65 -1.90
C ALA A 43 8.79 0.81 -1.38
N LEU A 44 7.74 1.30 -0.72
CA LEU A 44 7.77 2.61 -0.06
C LEU A 44 8.77 2.66 1.11
N ARG A 45 8.90 1.59 1.88
CA ARG A 45 9.88 1.51 2.99
C ARG A 45 11.32 1.44 2.49
N ASP A 46 11.53 0.75 1.38
CA ASP A 46 12.85 0.58 0.76
C ASP A 46 13.27 1.82 -0.06
N TRP A 47 12.31 2.66 -0.47
CA TRP A 47 12.57 3.88 -1.24
C TRP A 47 13.68 4.79 -0.69
N PRO A 48 13.72 5.17 0.60
CA PRO A 48 14.80 6.00 1.14
C PRO A 48 16.18 5.31 1.16
N GLN A 49 16.23 3.99 1.01
CA GLN A 49 17.47 3.20 0.92
C GLN A 49 17.87 2.93 -0.54
N ALA A 50 17.01 3.23 -1.51
CA ALA A 50 17.29 3.01 -2.92
C ALA A 50 18.32 4.01 -3.45
N GLU A 51 19.24 3.56 -4.28
CA GLU A 51 20.24 4.42 -4.95
C GLU A 51 19.61 5.52 -5.80
N SER A 52 18.37 5.29 -6.27
CA SER A 52 17.60 6.25 -7.06
C SER A 52 16.96 7.37 -6.23
N PHE A 53 17.04 7.31 -4.90
CA PHE A 53 16.50 8.35 -4.03
C PHE A 53 17.30 9.66 -4.20
N PRO A 54 16.65 10.84 -4.28
CA PRO A 54 15.22 11.13 -4.12
C PRO A 54 14.43 11.29 -5.44
N SER A 55 14.87 10.68 -6.54
CA SER A 55 14.30 10.88 -7.88
C SER A 55 12.80 10.59 -7.93
N ILE A 56 12.01 11.60 -8.29
CA ILE A 56 10.55 11.50 -8.35
C ILE A 56 10.12 10.49 -9.41
N ALA A 57 10.82 10.42 -10.54
CA ALA A 57 10.53 9.51 -11.65
C ALA A 57 10.78 8.02 -11.32
N LYS A 58 11.51 7.74 -10.23
CA LYS A 58 11.83 6.39 -9.77
C LYS A 58 11.06 5.96 -8.52
N ARG A 59 10.14 6.80 -8.04
CA ARG A 59 9.27 6.44 -6.92
C ARG A 59 8.44 5.22 -7.27
N PRO A 60 8.11 4.37 -6.27
CA PRO A 60 7.17 3.28 -6.47
C PRO A 60 5.86 3.80 -7.08
N ALA A 61 5.44 3.22 -8.19
CA ALA A 61 4.19 3.58 -8.85
C ALA A 61 3.01 3.22 -7.94
N GLY A 62 2.05 4.14 -7.79
CA GLY A 62 0.82 3.89 -7.07
C GLY A 62 0.02 2.73 -7.68
N LEU A 63 -0.76 2.05 -6.84
CA LEU A 63 -1.63 0.96 -7.27
C LEU A 63 -2.93 1.55 -7.85
N PRO A 64 -3.27 1.35 -9.14
CA PRO A 64 -4.41 2.01 -9.78
C PRO A 64 -5.75 1.70 -9.11
N TRP A 65 -5.90 0.48 -8.57
CA TRP A 65 -7.12 0.06 -7.87
C TRP A 65 -7.23 0.68 -6.47
N LEU A 66 -6.13 1.13 -5.87
CA LEU A 66 -6.11 1.66 -4.51
C LEU A 66 -6.95 2.94 -4.40
N ASP A 67 -6.94 3.78 -5.43
CA ASP A 67 -7.77 4.99 -5.48
C ASP A 67 -9.27 4.68 -5.43
N ALA A 68 -9.69 3.54 -5.99
CA ALA A 68 -11.09 3.09 -5.96
C ALA A 68 -11.51 2.52 -4.59
N VAL A 69 -10.56 2.08 -3.77
CA VAL A 69 -10.84 1.57 -2.41
C VAL A 69 -10.56 2.60 -1.33
N ALA A 70 -9.78 3.64 -1.62
CA ALA A 70 -9.35 4.65 -0.65
C ALA A 70 -10.35 5.82 -0.46
N GLN A 71 -11.53 5.77 -1.08
CA GLN A 71 -12.66 6.69 -0.88
C GLN A 71 -13.56 6.27 0.28
#